data_AF-A0A8I6XL26-F1
#
_entry.id   AF-A0A8I6XL26-F1
#
_cell.length_a   1.000
_cell.length_b   1.000
_cell.length_c   1.000
_cell.angle_alpha   90.00
_cell.angle_beta   90.00
_cell.angle_gamma   90.00
#
_symmetry.space_group_name_H-M   'P 1'
#
loop_
_entity.id
_entity.type
_entity.pdbx_description
1 polymer ?
#
loop_
_entity_poly.entity_id
_entity_poly.type
_entity_poly.pdbx_seq_one_letter_code
_entity_poly.pdbx_strand_id
1 'polypeptide(L)'
;MDITRMDLEVMLSNCCYLKWLSLVRCSVKGELKLDRPLSNLRHLAVVWCEITRIELPILKLDTFVYHGDIVPIVINGDSMLENAQVWLFKENFDDAVRTVLNGIPRVQNLTLQILKPEIERQSLLNSTCMFSQLRCLQLLLGITLVNINKLPRVVSILRAAPSIEKLEIHFTGCGNHLCEAAKGTVDKPKYLEHCEYDYLKSVHMTGYKGARGQLEFLVHVVEKAPALEALTVDTALEIRDDYYVRRFCRKNACSDGAAVHARSCLGAIVSPNVKLCVM
;
A
#
# COMPACT_ATOMS: atom_id res chain seq x y z
N MET A 1 18.53 15.97 -15.52
CA MET A 1 19.06 15.67 -16.86
C MET A 1 17.84 15.50 -17.74
N ASP A 2 17.73 16.30 -18.80
CA ASP A 2 16.64 16.19 -19.76
C ASP A 2 17.00 15.03 -20.69
N ILE A 3 16.16 14.00 -20.69
CA ILE A 3 16.29 12.84 -21.55
C ILE A 3 14.98 12.77 -22.32
N THR A 4 15.02 12.92 -23.64
CA THR A 4 13.81 12.79 -24.43
C THR A 4 13.42 11.32 -24.55
N ARG A 5 12.16 11.05 -24.93
CA ARG A 5 11.73 9.70 -25.30
C ARG A 5 12.62 9.10 -26.40
N MET A 6 13.00 9.91 -27.40
CA MET A 6 13.86 9.44 -28.49
C MET A 6 15.25 9.03 -27.99
N ASP A 7 15.82 9.76 -27.03
CA ASP A 7 17.11 9.41 -26.43
C ASP A 7 17.04 8.05 -25.71
N LEU A 8 15.94 7.78 -24.99
CA LEU A 8 15.71 6.48 -24.36
C LEU A 8 15.59 5.36 -25.40
N GLU A 9 14.83 5.57 -26.46
CA GLU A 9 14.67 4.57 -27.52
C GLU A 9 15.99 4.25 -28.21
N VAL A 10 16.79 5.28 -28.55
CA VAL A 10 18.11 5.11 -29.16
C VAL A 10 19.05 4.37 -28.20
N MET A 11 19.12 4.78 -26.94
CA MET A 11 19.98 4.16 -25.93
C MET A 11 19.62 2.68 -25.72
N LEU A 12 18.33 2.36 -25.63
CA LEU A 12 17.85 1.01 -25.33
C LEU A 12 17.82 0.10 -26.57
N SER A 13 17.88 0.66 -27.78
CA SER A 13 17.79 -0.09 -29.05
C SER A 13 18.86 -1.19 -29.21
N ASN A 14 20.03 -1.00 -28.59
CA ASN A 14 21.15 -1.94 -28.64
C ASN A 14 21.29 -2.79 -27.36
N CYS A 15 20.41 -2.60 -26.38
CA CYS A 15 20.51 -3.23 -25.07
C CYS A 15 19.67 -4.52 -24.99
N CYS A 16 19.89 -5.46 -25.90
CA CYS A 16 19.07 -6.68 -26.02
C CYS A 16 19.14 -7.64 -24.82
N TYR A 17 20.17 -7.55 -23.98
CA TYR A 17 20.35 -8.35 -22.77
C TYR A 17 20.02 -7.59 -21.47
N LEU A 18 19.49 -6.37 -21.57
CA LEU A 18 19.20 -5.55 -20.41
C LEU A 18 18.14 -6.23 -19.52
N LYS A 19 18.50 -6.51 -18.27
CA LYS A 19 17.61 -7.11 -17.27
C LYS A 19 17.03 -6.11 -16.29
N TRP A 20 17.72 -4.98 -16.10
CA TRP A 20 17.36 -3.94 -15.14
C TRP A 20 17.47 -2.57 -15.79
N LEU A 21 16.41 -1.77 -15.69
CA LEU A 21 16.41 -0.37 -16.07
C LEU A 21 15.91 0.47 -14.90
N SER A 22 16.67 1.51 -14.54
CA SER A 22 16.31 2.43 -13.47
C SER A 22 16.42 3.86 -13.97
N LEU A 23 15.29 4.55 -14.02
CA LEU A 23 15.18 5.97 -14.34
C LEU A 23 14.95 6.71 -13.03
N VAL A 24 15.89 7.59 -12.68
CA VAL A 24 15.83 8.33 -11.41
C VAL A 24 16.00 9.81 -11.71
N ARG A 25 14.98 10.63 -11.38
CA ARG A 25 14.99 12.09 -11.59
C ARG A 25 15.28 12.49 -13.04
N CYS A 26 14.79 11.69 -13.98
CA CYS A 26 14.84 11.99 -15.41
C CYS A 26 13.65 12.87 -15.80
N SER A 27 13.89 13.96 -16.55
CA SER A 27 12.81 14.77 -17.12
C SER A 27 12.53 14.30 -18.54
N VAL A 28 11.53 13.42 -18.68
CA VAL A 28 11.13 12.83 -19.98
C VAL A 28 10.14 13.73 -20.72
N LYS A 29 9.41 14.58 -19.99
CA LYS A 29 8.46 15.59 -20.51
C LYS A 29 7.43 14.98 -21.47
N GLY A 30 6.80 13.89 -21.05
CA GLY A 30 5.78 13.19 -21.83
C GLY A 30 5.50 11.78 -21.34
N GLU A 31 5.01 10.94 -22.25
CA GLU A 31 4.70 9.53 -21.98
C GLU A 31 5.97 8.66 -22.04
N LEU A 32 6.16 7.81 -21.03
CA LEU A 32 7.17 6.77 -21.05
C LEU A 32 6.63 5.58 -21.84
N LYS A 33 7.09 5.44 -23.08
CA LYS A 33 6.78 4.36 -24.01
C LYS A 33 8.05 3.71 -24.49
N LEU A 34 8.00 2.40 -24.70
CA LEU A 34 9.07 1.62 -25.29
C LEU A 34 8.47 0.82 -26.44
N ASP A 35 8.70 1.28 -27.68
CA ASP A 35 8.10 0.69 -28.88
C ASP A 35 8.75 -0.65 -29.28
N ARG A 36 9.90 -0.99 -28.69
CA ARG A 36 10.61 -2.25 -28.92
C ARG A 36 10.53 -3.16 -27.70
N PRO A 37 10.31 -4.48 -27.89
CA PRO A 37 10.27 -5.41 -26.78
C PRO A 37 11.68 -5.62 -26.21
N LEU A 38 11.91 -5.12 -24.99
CA LEU A 38 13.08 -5.47 -24.19
C LEU A 38 12.83 -6.83 -23.53
N SER A 39 12.93 -7.91 -24.30
CA SER A 39 12.50 -9.26 -23.93
C SER A 39 13.17 -9.84 -22.67
N ASN A 40 14.36 -9.35 -22.33
CA ASN A 40 15.11 -9.75 -21.14
C ASN A 40 14.92 -8.82 -19.94
N LEU A 41 14.23 -7.68 -20.11
CA LEU A 41 14.02 -6.72 -19.04
C LEU A 41 13.05 -7.31 -18.02
N ARG A 42 13.52 -7.47 -16.78
CA ARG A 42 12.74 -8.04 -15.67
C ARG A 42 12.45 -7.02 -14.57
N HIS A 43 13.30 -6.02 -14.42
CA HIS A 43 13.17 -4.99 -13.40
C HIS A 43 13.12 -3.62 -14.04
N LEU A 44 12.07 -2.86 -13.73
CA LEU A 44 11.94 -1.46 -14.11
C LEU A 44 11.68 -0.61 -12.88
N ALA A 45 12.50 0.41 -12.68
CA ALA A 45 12.28 1.45 -11.69
C ALA A 45 12.14 2.81 -12.37
N VAL A 46 11.09 3.55 -12.03
CA VAL A 46 10.81 4.92 -12.48
C VAL A 46 10.57 5.76 -11.24
N VAL A 47 11.56 6.56 -10.86
CA VAL A 47 11.64 7.20 -9.55
C VAL A 47 11.84 8.70 -9.72
N TRP A 48 10.85 9.49 -9.29
CA TRP A 48 10.86 10.96 -9.37
C TRP A 48 11.08 11.50 -10.78
N CYS A 49 10.55 10.82 -11.78
CA CYS A 49 10.62 11.26 -13.18
C CYS A 49 9.46 12.20 -13.51
N GLU A 50 9.73 13.24 -14.31
CA GLU A 50 8.67 14.09 -14.87
C GLU A 50 8.09 13.41 -16.11
N ILE A 51 7.00 12.67 -15.90
CA ILE A 51 6.26 11.92 -16.92
C ILE A 51 4.75 12.15 -16.76
N THR A 52 4.00 12.00 -17.86
CA THR A 52 2.54 12.16 -17.85
C THR A 52 1.79 10.82 -17.87
N ARG A 53 2.47 9.73 -18.26
CA ARG A 53 1.92 8.37 -18.40
C ARG A 53 3.04 7.35 -18.53
N ILE A 54 2.80 6.13 -18.05
CA ILE A 54 3.64 4.94 -18.33
C ILE A 54 2.82 3.97 -19.17
N GLU A 55 3.31 3.62 -20.35
CA GLU A 55 2.64 2.68 -21.25
C GLU A 55 3.63 1.66 -21.81
N LEU A 56 3.62 0.48 -21.21
CA LEU A 56 4.58 -0.60 -21.42
C LEU A 56 3.86 -1.95 -21.65
N PRO A 57 2.96 -2.04 -22.66
CA PRO A 57 2.08 -3.20 -22.84
C PRO A 57 2.82 -4.46 -23.32
N ILE A 58 4.04 -4.32 -23.84
CA ILE A 58 4.82 -5.42 -24.42
C ILE A 58 5.86 -6.02 -23.46
N LEU A 59 6.14 -5.37 -22.34
CA LEU A 59 7.19 -5.79 -21.42
C LEU A 59 6.70 -6.84 -20.44
N LYS A 60 7.52 -7.87 -20.19
CA LYS A 60 7.26 -8.88 -19.17
C LYS A 60 8.20 -8.65 -18.00
N LEU A 61 7.69 -7.97 -16.97
CA LEU A 61 8.45 -7.59 -15.79
C LEU A 61 8.16 -8.55 -14.65
N ASP A 62 9.20 -8.85 -13.87
CA ASP A 62 9.09 -9.55 -12.58
C ASP A 62 8.94 -8.52 -11.46
N THR A 63 9.57 -7.35 -11.59
CA THR A 63 9.52 -6.26 -10.60
C THR A 63 9.27 -4.90 -11.24
N PHE A 64 8.39 -4.12 -10.62
CA PHE A 64 8.09 -2.75 -11.03
C PHE A 64 8.14 -1.79 -9.83
N VAL A 65 8.89 -0.69 -9.98
CA VAL A 65 8.99 0.36 -8.96
C VAL A 65 8.58 1.70 -9.57
N TYR A 66 7.63 2.39 -8.95
CA TYR A 66 7.18 3.71 -9.36
C TYR A 66 7.05 4.66 -8.18
N HIS A 67 7.81 5.76 -8.18
CA HIS A 67 7.67 6.84 -7.21
C HIS A 67 7.42 8.16 -7.93
N GLY A 68 6.30 8.83 -7.66
CA GLY A 68 5.95 10.07 -8.33
C GLY A 68 4.51 10.52 -8.08
N ASP A 69 4.02 11.38 -8.97
CA ASP A 69 2.62 11.84 -8.97
C ASP A 69 1.69 10.75 -9.51
N ILE A 70 0.38 10.86 -9.29
CA ILE A 70 -0.57 9.93 -9.89
C ILE A 70 -0.61 10.13 -11.42
N VAL A 71 -0.17 9.11 -12.15
CA VAL A 71 -0.24 9.09 -13.62
C VAL A 71 -0.87 7.78 -14.08
N PRO A 72 -1.53 7.74 -15.24
CA PRO A 72 -1.98 6.49 -15.81
C PRO A 72 -0.79 5.55 -16.04
N ILE A 73 -0.88 4.34 -15.49
CA ILE A 73 0.08 3.26 -15.67
C ILE A 73 -0.62 2.18 -16.48
N VAL A 74 0.03 1.66 -17.51
CA VAL A 74 -0.40 0.47 -18.24
C VAL A 74 0.81 -0.43 -18.42
N ILE A 75 0.87 -1.51 -17.65
CA ILE A 75 1.83 -2.60 -17.84
C ILE A 75 1.10 -3.75 -18.55
N ASN A 76 1.86 -4.55 -19.30
CA ASN A 76 1.38 -5.76 -19.93
C ASN A 76 0.44 -6.57 -19.01
N GLY A 77 -0.83 -6.67 -19.39
CA GLY A 77 -1.87 -7.35 -18.60
C GLY A 77 -1.66 -8.87 -18.48
N ASP A 78 -0.85 -9.46 -19.35
CA ASP A 78 -0.48 -10.88 -19.25
C ASP A 78 0.74 -11.12 -18.36
N SER A 79 1.47 -10.07 -17.98
CA SER A 79 2.62 -10.17 -17.08
C SER A 79 2.17 -10.37 -15.64
N MET A 80 2.70 -11.41 -15.00
CA MET A 80 2.55 -11.59 -13.56
C MET A 80 3.72 -10.89 -12.86
N LEU A 81 3.47 -9.74 -12.26
CA LEU A 81 4.47 -9.08 -11.42
C LEU A 81 4.61 -9.86 -10.12
N GLU A 82 5.83 -10.28 -9.80
CA GLU A 82 6.12 -10.85 -8.50
C GLU A 82 6.10 -9.73 -7.44
N ASN A 83 6.73 -8.60 -7.75
CA ASN A 83 6.90 -7.50 -6.82
C ASN A 83 6.57 -6.15 -7.46
N ALA A 84 5.73 -5.35 -6.81
CA ALA A 84 5.52 -3.97 -7.19
C ALA A 84 5.65 -3.04 -5.98
N GLN A 85 6.35 -1.92 -6.17
CA GLN A 85 6.42 -0.84 -5.20
C GLN A 85 5.92 0.45 -5.85
N VAL A 86 4.86 1.03 -5.28
CA VAL A 86 4.28 2.28 -5.77
C VAL A 86 4.23 3.29 -4.65
N TRP A 87 4.75 4.49 -4.90
CA TRP A 87 4.69 5.59 -3.97
C TRP A 87 4.14 6.84 -4.64
N LEU A 88 3.03 7.33 -4.06
CA LEU A 88 2.28 8.49 -4.53
C LEU A 88 2.27 9.62 -3.48
N PHE A 89 2.30 10.86 -3.96
CA PHE A 89 2.28 12.07 -3.13
C PHE A 89 0.93 12.80 -3.18
N LYS A 90 0.30 13.04 -2.01
CA LYS A 90 -0.91 13.86 -1.86
C LYS A 90 -2.07 13.44 -2.77
N GLU A 91 -2.55 12.22 -2.59
CA GLU A 91 -3.61 11.67 -3.44
C GLU A 91 -4.88 11.33 -2.65
N ASN A 92 -6.01 11.32 -3.37
CA ASN A 92 -7.20 10.61 -2.91
C ASN A 92 -6.88 9.11 -2.82
N PHE A 93 -7.21 8.47 -1.70
CA PHE A 93 -6.90 7.07 -1.47
C PHE A 93 -7.52 6.14 -2.51
N ASP A 94 -8.79 6.33 -2.85
CA ASP A 94 -9.50 5.48 -3.81
C ASP A 94 -8.96 5.67 -5.23
N ASP A 95 -8.61 6.90 -5.61
CA ASP A 95 -8.02 7.19 -6.93
C ASP A 95 -6.62 6.59 -7.06
N ALA A 96 -5.80 6.70 -6.01
CA ALA A 96 -4.50 6.06 -5.92
C ALA A 96 -4.61 4.55 -6.07
N VAL A 97 -5.49 3.91 -5.30
CA VAL A 97 -5.74 2.47 -5.37
C VAL A 97 -6.26 2.07 -6.75
N ARG A 98 -7.22 2.81 -7.33
CA ARG A 98 -7.77 2.54 -8.67
C ARG A 98 -6.70 2.65 -9.77
N THR A 99 -5.81 3.63 -9.67
CA THR A 99 -4.73 3.81 -10.65
C THR A 99 -3.76 2.64 -10.62
N VAL A 100 -3.34 2.23 -9.43
CA VAL A 100 -2.46 1.07 -9.24
C VAL A 100 -3.14 -0.21 -9.73
N LEU A 101 -4.41 -0.40 -9.34
CA LEU A 101 -5.24 -1.53 -9.76
C LEU A 101 -5.32 -1.68 -11.27
N ASN A 102 -5.63 -0.58 -11.97
CA ASN A 102 -5.81 -0.60 -13.42
C ASN A 102 -4.48 -0.79 -14.15
N GLY A 103 -3.37 -0.31 -13.58
CA GLY A 103 -2.06 -0.38 -14.23
C GLY A 103 -1.29 -1.67 -14.01
N ILE A 104 -1.44 -2.29 -12.83
CA ILE A 104 -0.76 -3.52 -12.44
C ILE A 104 -1.72 -4.54 -11.79
N PRO A 105 -2.77 -4.99 -12.49
CA PRO A 105 -3.82 -5.84 -11.92
C PRO A 105 -3.34 -7.23 -11.47
N ARG A 106 -2.25 -7.73 -12.07
CA ARG A 106 -1.65 -9.05 -11.80
C ARG A 106 -0.32 -8.90 -11.07
N VAL A 107 -0.42 -8.67 -9.76
CA VAL A 107 0.72 -8.52 -8.86
C VAL A 107 0.57 -9.48 -7.67
N GLN A 108 1.67 -10.11 -7.24
CA GLN A 108 1.68 -10.99 -6.06
C GLN A 108 2.00 -10.24 -4.77
N ASN A 109 3.05 -9.41 -4.79
CA ASN A 109 3.48 -8.61 -3.64
C ASN A 109 3.42 -7.13 -3.99
N LEU A 110 2.57 -6.36 -3.30
CA LEU A 110 2.41 -4.93 -3.53
C LEU A 110 2.80 -4.15 -2.27
N THR A 111 3.76 -3.23 -2.42
CA THR A 111 4.00 -2.16 -1.46
C THR A 111 3.40 -0.87 -2.01
N LEU A 112 2.39 -0.33 -1.35
CA LEU A 112 1.73 0.91 -1.71
C LEU A 112 1.94 1.96 -0.62
N GLN A 113 2.65 3.03 -0.96
CA GLN A 113 2.89 4.16 -0.09
C GLN A 113 2.09 5.37 -0.57
N ILE A 114 1.26 5.92 0.30
CA ILE A 114 0.49 7.14 0.01
C ILE A 114 0.76 8.15 1.11
N LEU A 115 1.39 9.27 0.74
CA LEU A 115 1.66 10.36 1.67
C LEU A 115 0.49 11.34 1.71
N LYS A 116 -0.03 11.57 2.92
CA LYS A 116 -1.19 12.45 3.18
C LYS A 116 -2.43 12.06 2.35
N PRO A 117 -2.87 10.79 2.41
CA PRO A 117 -4.03 10.36 1.66
C PRO A 117 -5.27 11.12 2.12
N GLU A 118 -6.06 11.63 1.18
CA GLU A 118 -7.43 12.02 1.46
C GLU A 118 -8.32 10.79 1.43
N ILE A 119 -9.02 10.53 2.54
CA ILE A 119 -9.96 9.41 2.65
C ILE A 119 -11.36 10.01 2.64
N GLU A 120 -12.12 9.70 1.59
CA GLU A 120 -13.47 10.22 1.39
C GLU A 120 -14.52 9.50 2.24
N ARG A 121 -15.71 10.12 2.33
CA ARG A 121 -16.87 9.60 3.06
C ARG A 121 -17.62 8.49 2.33
N GLN A 122 -17.32 8.21 1.07
CA GLN A 122 -17.90 7.09 0.33
C GLN A 122 -16.76 6.39 -0.42
N SER A 123 -16.64 5.06 -0.25
CA SER A 123 -15.65 4.28 -1.00
C SER A 123 -16.19 4.09 -2.41
N LEU A 124 -15.44 4.53 -3.41
CA LEU A 124 -15.79 4.40 -4.83
C LEU A 124 -15.25 3.11 -5.46
N LEU A 125 -14.55 2.28 -4.70
CA LEU A 125 -14.11 0.96 -5.15
C LEU A 125 -15.31 0.00 -5.16
N ASN A 126 -15.85 -0.23 -6.35
CA ASN A 126 -16.87 -1.26 -6.57
C ASN A 126 -16.24 -2.65 -6.37
N SER A 127 -17.00 -3.55 -5.74
CA SER A 127 -16.55 -4.84 -5.20
C SER A 127 -16.26 -5.94 -6.23
N THR A 128 -15.80 -5.60 -7.43
CA THR A 128 -15.27 -6.59 -8.37
C THR A 128 -13.85 -6.98 -7.96
N CYS A 129 -13.54 -8.28 -7.84
CA CYS A 129 -12.20 -8.77 -7.46
C CYS A 129 -11.15 -8.33 -8.49
N MET A 130 -10.44 -7.23 -8.22
CA MET A 130 -9.51 -6.62 -9.19
C MET A 130 -8.04 -7.04 -8.98
N PHE A 131 -7.68 -7.54 -7.78
CA PHE A 131 -6.36 -8.08 -7.42
C PHE A 131 -6.43 -9.59 -7.11
N SER A 132 -6.87 -10.42 -8.06
CA SER A 132 -7.05 -11.86 -7.81
C SER A 132 -5.76 -12.62 -7.47
N GLN A 133 -4.59 -12.03 -7.74
CA GLN A 133 -3.28 -12.65 -7.55
C GLN A 133 -2.49 -12.08 -6.37
N LEU A 134 -3.00 -11.02 -5.73
CA LEU A 134 -2.30 -10.35 -4.65
C LEU A 134 -2.34 -11.21 -3.39
N ARG A 135 -1.16 -11.60 -2.91
CA ARG A 135 -0.95 -12.42 -1.71
C ARG A 135 -0.38 -11.62 -0.56
N CYS A 136 0.51 -10.66 -0.85
CA CYS A 136 1.11 -9.81 0.17
C CYS A 136 0.83 -8.34 -0.15
N LEU A 137 0.18 -7.64 0.77
CA LEU A 137 -0.05 -6.21 0.68
C LEU A 137 0.65 -5.50 1.83
N GLN A 138 1.49 -4.54 1.49
CA GLN A 138 2.08 -3.61 2.42
C GLN A 138 1.58 -2.18 2.13
N LEU A 139 0.94 -1.56 3.12
CA LEU A 139 0.44 -0.19 3.05
C LEU A 139 1.24 0.74 3.96
N LEU A 140 1.88 1.75 3.38
CA LEU A 140 2.52 2.82 4.14
C LEU A 140 1.69 4.10 4.02
N LEU A 141 1.02 4.47 5.11
CA LEU A 141 0.04 5.55 5.10
C LEU A 141 0.50 6.73 5.95
N GLY A 142 0.73 7.87 5.30
CA GLY A 142 1.06 9.13 5.95
C GLY A 142 -0.17 9.90 6.45
N ILE A 143 -0.95 9.33 7.39
CA ILE A 143 -2.32 9.80 7.70
C ILE A 143 -2.34 10.91 8.77
N THR A 144 -3.24 11.88 8.58
CA THR A 144 -3.59 12.91 9.58
C THR A 144 -4.61 12.39 10.61
N LEU A 145 -4.79 13.12 11.72
CA LEU A 145 -5.82 12.82 12.74
C LEU A 145 -7.23 12.68 12.15
N VAL A 146 -7.60 13.55 11.22
CA VAL A 146 -8.95 13.55 10.63
C VAL A 146 -9.20 12.30 9.81
N ASN A 147 -8.17 11.79 9.14
CA ASN A 147 -8.30 10.63 8.26
C ASN A 147 -8.09 9.31 9.00
N ILE A 148 -7.49 9.30 10.20
CA ILE A 148 -7.30 8.05 10.96
C ILE A 148 -8.62 7.40 11.38
N ASN A 149 -9.64 8.22 11.70
CA ASN A 149 -10.98 7.72 12.03
C ASN A 149 -11.75 7.23 10.80
N LYS A 150 -11.21 7.46 9.60
CA LYS A 150 -11.74 6.95 8.34
C LYS A 150 -10.99 5.70 7.87
N LEU A 151 -10.00 5.23 8.63
CA LEU A 151 -9.17 4.07 8.29
C LEU A 151 -9.94 2.77 8.03
N PRO A 152 -11.08 2.45 8.69
CA PRO A 152 -11.87 1.28 8.34
C PRO A 152 -12.30 1.22 6.86
N ARG A 153 -12.20 2.31 6.11
CA ARG A 153 -12.46 2.36 4.67
C ARG A 153 -11.32 1.81 3.82
N VAL A 154 -10.08 1.80 4.33
CA VAL A 154 -8.92 1.19 3.66
C VAL A 154 -9.14 -0.31 3.43
N VAL A 155 -10.06 -0.93 4.19
CA VAL A 155 -10.54 -2.29 3.96
C VAL A 155 -11.04 -2.55 2.53
N SER A 156 -11.46 -1.52 1.79
CA SER A 156 -11.87 -1.65 0.38
C SER A 156 -10.80 -2.32 -0.50
N ILE A 157 -9.51 -2.10 -0.23
CA ILE A 157 -8.44 -2.76 -0.99
C ILE A 157 -8.38 -4.27 -0.70
N LEU A 158 -8.69 -4.69 0.54
CA LEU A 158 -8.75 -6.10 0.92
C LEU A 158 -9.92 -6.80 0.23
N ARG A 159 -11.06 -6.11 0.07
CA ARG A 159 -12.19 -6.60 -0.71
C ARG A 159 -11.84 -6.81 -2.19
N ALA A 160 -10.91 -6.02 -2.72
CA ALA A 160 -10.44 -6.17 -4.09
C ALA A 160 -9.43 -7.32 -4.25
N ALA A 161 -8.89 -7.87 -3.15
CA ALA A 161 -7.83 -8.87 -3.12
C ALA A 161 -8.29 -10.17 -2.43
N PRO A 162 -9.07 -11.03 -3.11
CA PRO A 162 -9.66 -12.23 -2.50
C PRO A 162 -8.63 -13.28 -2.06
N SER A 163 -7.44 -13.29 -2.65
CA SER A 163 -6.37 -14.26 -2.39
C SER A 163 -5.33 -13.75 -1.38
N ILE A 164 -5.64 -12.67 -0.64
CA ILE A 164 -4.68 -12.04 0.26
C ILE A 164 -4.29 -12.97 1.41
N GLU A 165 -2.99 -13.17 1.61
CA GLU A 165 -2.42 -14.04 2.65
C GLU A 165 -1.75 -13.23 3.77
N LYS A 166 -1.14 -12.09 3.43
CA LYS A 166 -0.41 -11.23 4.36
C LYS A 166 -0.77 -9.77 4.17
N LEU A 167 -1.04 -9.09 5.28
CA LEU A 167 -1.30 -7.66 5.34
C LEU A 167 -0.34 -6.98 6.30
N GLU A 168 0.38 -5.96 5.80
CA GLU A 168 1.19 -5.07 6.61
C GLU A 168 0.69 -3.63 6.46
N ILE A 169 0.47 -2.92 7.56
CA ILE A 169 0.02 -1.52 7.56
C ILE A 169 0.86 -0.69 8.50
N HIS A 170 1.48 0.34 7.96
CA HIS A 170 2.41 1.19 8.69
C HIS A 170 1.94 2.63 8.64
N PHE A 171 1.72 3.20 9.81
CA PHE A 171 1.32 4.59 9.95
C PHE A 171 2.54 5.47 10.13
N THR A 172 2.62 6.53 9.33
CA THR A 172 3.65 7.55 9.42
C THR A 172 3.04 8.92 9.65
N GLY A 173 3.64 9.76 10.49
CA GLY A 173 3.33 11.20 10.49
C GLY A 173 2.15 11.70 11.34
N CYS A 174 1.62 10.94 12.30
CA CYS A 174 0.60 11.53 13.19
C CYS A 174 1.25 12.42 14.26
N GLY A 175 0.88 13.70 14.33
CA GLY A 175 1.36 14.63 15.35
C GLY A 175 1.14 14.16 16.79
N ASN A 176 1.72 14.91 17.74
CA ASN A 176 1.88 14.56 19.17
C ASN A 176 0.59 14.30 19.97
N HIS A 177 -0.59 14.20 19.33
CA HIS A 177 -1.90 14.24 19.98
C HIS A 177 -2.73 12.96 19.86
N LEU A 178 -2.18 11.85 19.35
CA LEU A 178 -2.94 10.59 19.23
C LEU A 178 -3.05 9.78 20.52
N CYS A 179 -2.58 10.29 21.65
CA CYS A 179 -2.59 9.61 22.94
C CYS A 179 -3.95 9.67 23.64
N GLU A 180 -5.05 9.60 22.91
CA GLU A 180 -6.36 9.32 23.50
C GLU A 180 -6.78 7.93 23.05
N ALA A 181 -6.47 6.93 23.89
CA ALA A 181 -7.09 5.63 23.79
C ALA A 181 -8.60 5.83 23.62
N ALA A 182 -9.17 5.26 22.57
CA ALA A 182 -10.57 5.44 22.24
C ALA A 182 -11.44 5.13 23.48
N LYS A 183 -12.01 6.17 24.10
CA LYS A 183 -13.07 6.02 25.11
C LYS A 183 -14.38 5.94 24.34
N GLY A 184 -14.95 4.74 24.25
CA GLY A 184 -16.24 4.51 23.61
C GLY A 184 -16.37 3.11 23.03
N THR A 185 -17.59 2.74 22.67
CA THR A 185 -17.87 1.49 21.94
C THR A 185 -17.27 1.56 20.54
N VAL A 186 -16.61 0.47 20.15
CA VAL A 186 -16.19 0.23 18.77
C VAL A 186 -17.45 -0.02 17.94
N ASP A 187 -17.95 1.01 17.27
CA ASP A 187 -19.14 0.87 16.43
C ASP A 187 -18.76 0.16 15.13
N LYS A 188 -19.36 -1.01 14.91
CA LYS A 188 -19.16 -1.78 13.67
C LYS A 188 -19.74 -0.99 12.49
N PRO A 189 -18.94 -0.61 11.49
CA PRO A 189 -19.48 0.08 10.33
C PRO A 189 -20.35 -0.89 9.52
N LYS A 190 -21.66 -0.65 9.44
CA LYS A 190 -22.64 -1.51 8.73
C LYS A 190 -22.26 -1.86 7.28
N TYR A 191 -21.45 -1.03 6.61
CA TYR A 191 -20.95 -1.29 5.26
C TYR A 191 -19.89 -2.40 5.17
N LEU A 192 -19.47 -2.97 6.29
CA LEU A 192 -18.44 -4.02 6.40
C LEU A 192 -19.00 -5.42 6.71
N GLU A 193 -20.33 -5.57 6.78
CA GLU A 193 -20.97 -6.82 7.25
C GLU A 193 -20.73 -8.03 6.33
N HIS A 194 -20.52 -7.82 5.03
CA HIS A 194 -20.54 -8.88 3.99
C HIS A 194 -19.17 -9.18 3.35
N CYS A 195 -18.08 -9.17 4.12
CA CYS A 195 -16.74 -9.48 3.61
C CYS A 195 -16.02 -10.47 4.52
N GLU A 196 -15.42 -11.49 3.93
CA GLU A 196 -14.55 -12.46 4.59
C GLU A 196 -13.17 -12.47 3.90
N TYR A 197 -12.12 -12.71 4.67
CA TYR A 197 -10.72 -12.76 4.24
C TYR A 197 -10.19 -14.17 4.45
N ASP A 198 -10.73 -15.12 3.69
CA ASP A 198 -10.59 -16.56 3.90
C ASP A 198 -9.14 -17.06 3.91
N TYR A 199 -8.24 -16.34 3.24
CA TYR A 199 -6.83 -16.72 3.09
C TYR A 199 -5.89 -15.87 3.94
N LEU A 200 -6.38 -14.85 4.64
CA LEU A 200 -5.53 -13.91 5.38
C LEU A 200 -4.99 -14.57 6.66
N LYS A 201 -3.70 -14.88 6.64
CA LYS A 201 -2.99 -15.59 7.71
C LYS A 201 -2.21 -14.67 8.65
N SER A 202 -1.71 -13.55 8.14
CA SER A 202 -0.82 -12.68 8.92
C SER A 202 -1.19 -11.22 8.76
N VAL A 203 -1.33 -10.53 9.89
CA VAL A 203 -1.53 -9.09 9.97
C VAL A 203 -0.44 -8.45 10.82
N HIS A 204 0.22 -7.43 10.29
CA HIS A 204 1.22 -6.64 10.99
C HIS A 204 0.86 -5.15 10.90
N MET A 205 0.79 -4.48 12.05
CA MET A 205 0.50 -3.06 12.14
C MET A 205 1.62 -2.36 12.92
N THR A 206 2.20 -1.30 12.36
CA THR A 206 3.17 -0.45 13.08
C THR A 206 2.70 1.00 13.14
N GLY A 207 3.16 1.76 14.14
CA GLY A 207 2.70 3.12 14.39
C GLY A 207 1.31 3.15 15.01
N TYR A 208 0.94 2.08 15.73
CA TYR A 208 -0.30 2.02 16.48
C TYR A 208 -0.26 3.02 17.64
N LYS A 209 -1.31 3.85 17.76
CA LYS A 209 -1.39 4.89 18.80
C LYS A 209 -2.67 4.82 19.64
N GLY A 210 -3.44 3.74 19.51
CA GLY A 210 -4.71 3.60 20.23
C GLY A 210 -5.87 4.39 19.66
N ALA A 211 -5.72 4.94 18.44
CA ALA A 211 -6.76 5.71 17.79
C ALA A 211 -7.98 4.82 17.48
N ARG A 212 -9.18 5.38 17.61
CA ARG A 212 -10.44 4.66 17.37
C ARG A 212 -10.46 3.96 16.01
N GLY A 213 -10.11 4.66 14.93
CA GLY A 213 -10.10 4.06 13.60
C GLY A 213 -9.04 2.95 13.39
N GLN A 214 -7.92 2.97 14.11
CA GLN A 214 -6.93 1.88 14.11
C GLN A 214 -7.49 0.63 14.79
N LEU A 215 -8.14 0.82 15.95
CA LEU A 215 -8.77 -0.28 16.66
C LEU A 215 -9.95 -0.87 15.87
N GLU A 216 -10.84 -0.02 15.35
CA GLU A 216 -11.96 -0.45 14.48
C GLU A 216 -11.47 -1.26 13.28
N PHE A 217 -10.40 -0.81 12.64
CA PHE A 217 -9.78 -1.54 11.54
C PHE A 217 -9.28 -2.93 11.97
N LEU A 218 -8.53 -3.02 13.07
CA LEU A 218 -8.00 -4.29 13.57
C LEU A 218 -9.11 -5.25 13.97
N VAL A 219 -10.11 -4.77 14.72
CA VAL A 219 -11.27 -5.57 15.15
C VAL A 219 -11.99 -6.14 13.93
N HIS A 220 -12.24 -5.31 12.91
CA HIS A 220 -12.87 -5.75 11.66
C HIS A 220 -12.07 -6.87 10.97
N VAL A 221 -10.75 -6.68 10.80
CA VAL A 221 -9.92 -7.68 10.12
C VAL A 221 -9.88 -8.99 10.91
N VAL A 222 -9.75 -8.94 12.23
CA VAL A 222 -9.74 -10.13 13.10
C VAL A 222 -11.05 -10.89 13.02
N GLU A 223 -12.19 -10.20 13.08
CA GLU A 223 -13.51 -10.85 13.01
C GLU A 223 -13.80 -11.48 11.65
N LYS A 224 -13.16 -10.99 10.58
CA LYS A 224 -13.42 -11.40 9.20
C LYS A 224 -12.35 -12.30 8.58
N ALA A 225 -11.28 -12.63 9.32
CA ALA A 225 -10.18 -13.47 8.82
C ALA A 225 -10.16 -14.83 9.55
N PRO A 226 -10.94 -15.83 9.09
CA PRO A 226 -11.04 -17.13 9.78
C PRO A 226 -9.73 -17.93 9.77
N ALA A 227 -8.87 -17.71 8.77
CA ALA A 227 -7.56 -18.36 8.64
C ALA A 227 -6.41 -17.59 9.31
N LEU A 228 -6.70 -16.57 10.14
CA LEU A 228 -5.66 -15.78 10.79
C LEU A 228 -4.81 -16.66 11.72
N GLU A 229 -3.50 -16.60 11.55
CA GLU A 229 -2.50 -17.35 12.33
C GLU A 229 -1.66 -16.41 13.21
N ALA A 230 -1.43 -15.17 12.76
CA ALA A 230 -0.61 -14.19 13.48
C ALA A 230 -1.16 -12.77 13.36
N LEU A 231 -1.19 -12.07 14.50
CA LEU A 231 -1.50 -10.65 14.59
C LEU A 231 -0.41 -9.95 15.41
N THR A 232 0.31 -9.02 14.79
CA THR A 232 1.30 -8.18 15.47
C THR A 232 0.90 -6.71 15.41
N VAL A 233 0.83 -6.06 16.57
CA VAL A 233 0.53 -4.63 16.71
C VAL A 233 1.69 -3.97 17.43
N ASP A 234 2.40 -3.09 16.73
CA ASP A 234 3.56 -2.37 17.23
C ASP A 234 3.26 -0.89 17.36
N THR A 235 3.54 -0.34 18.53
CA THR A 235 3.44 1.09 18.78
C THR A 235 4.60 1.87 18.14
N ALA A 236 5.74 1.24 17.88
CA ALA A 236 6.87 1.84 17.18
C ALA A 236 6.56 2.09 15.70
N LEU A 237 7.25 3.07 15.13
CA LEU A 237 7.17 3.38 13.69
C LEU A 237 8.17 2.52 12.92
N GLU A 238 7.73 1.88 11.85
CA GLU A 238 8.68 1.38 10.84
C GLU A 238 9.20 2.57 10.03
N ILE A 239 10.42 3.04 10.36
CA ILE A 239 11.09 4.08 9.57
C ILE A 239 11.80 3.39 8.42
N ARG A 240 11.17 3.35 7.24
CA ARG A 240 11.88 2.97 6.02
C ARG A 240 12.87 4.07 5.64
N ASP A 241 14.03 3.64 5.13
CA ASP A 241 15.22 4.47 4.93
C ASP A 241 15.13 5.41 3.72
N ASP A 242 13.97 6.02 3.51
CA ASP A 242 13.75 7.01 2.47
C ASP A 242 13.84 8.43 3.06
N TYR A 243 14.63 9.28 2.39
CA TYR A 243 14.86 10.68 2.76
C TYR A 243 13.56 11.47 2.96
N TYR A 244 12.53 11.26 2.12
CA TYR A 244 11.26 11.98 2.30
C TYR A 244 10.41 11.38 3.42
N VAL A 245 10.44 10.05 3.61
CA VAL A 245 9.82 9.41 4.78
C VAL A 245 10.41 10.04 6.05
N ARG A 246 11.74 10.16 6.16
CA ARG A 246 12.40 10.84 7.29
C ARG A 246 11.97 12.31 7.49
N ARG A 247 11.74 13.06 6.40
CA ARG A 247 11.33 14.48 6.47
C ARG A 247 9.88 14.66 6.92
N PHE A 248 8.99 13.73 6.59
CA PHE A 248 7.57 13.77 6.97
C PHE A 248 7.26 13.00 8.25
N CYS A 249 8.07 12.00 8.61
CA CYS A 249 7.95 11.23 9.85
C CYS A 249 8.71 11.92 10.98
N ARG A 250 8.01 12.68 11.82
CA ARG A 250 8.58 13.01 13.14
C ARG A 250 8.62 11.74 13.99
N LYS A 251 9.77 11.45 14.60
CA LYS A 251 9.86 10.45 15.68
C LYS A 251 8.87 10.86 16.74
N ASN A 252 7.87 10.01 16.98
CA ASN A 252 6.91 10.22 18.05
C ASN A 252 7.15 9.12 19.08
N ALA A 253 7.24 9.48 20.34
CA ALA A 253 7.12 8.52 21.42
C ALA A 253 5.66 8.03 21.48
N CYS A 254 5.44 6.72 21.45
CA CYS A 254 4.16 6.14 21.84
C CYS A 254 4.12 5.95 23.36
N SER A 255 2.92 5.97 23.92
CA SER A 255 2.69 5.71 25.34
C SER A 255 2.35 4.24 25.55
N ASP A 256 2.86 3.65 26.64
CA ASP A 256 2.56 2.28 27.09
C ASP A 256 1.04 1.99 27.15
N GLY A 257 0.23 3.03 27.36
CA GLY A 257 -1.23 2.94 27.41
C GLY A 257 -1.87 2.42 26.12
N ALA A 258 -1.32 2.74 24.93
CA ALA A 258 -1.87 2.26 23.67
C ALA A 258 -1.72 0.73 23.54
N ALA A 259 -0.54 0.19 23.87
CA ALA A 259 -0.28 -1.24 23.84
C ALA A 259 -1.14 -2.01 24.85
N VAL A 260 -1.31 -1.46 26.07
CA VAL A 260 -2.21 -2.05 27.08
C VAL A 260 -3.65 -2.09 26.59
N HIS A 261 -4.14 -1.00 25.99
CA HIS A 261 -5.49 -0.95 25.45
C HIS A 261 -5.70 -1.95 24.31
N ALA A 262 -4.77 -2.02 23.35
CA ALA A 262 -4.80 -3.00 22.27
C ALA A 262 -4.84 -4.44 22.78
N ARG A 263 -4.01 -4.79 23.76
CA ARG A 263 -4.02 -6.13 24.39
C ARG A 263 -5.39 -6.46 24.99
N SER A 264 -5.98 -5.53 25.72
CA SER A 264 -7.29 -5.74 26.35
C SER A 264 -8.40 -5.94 25.32
N CYS A 265 -8.45 -5.11 24.27
CA CYS A 265 -9.53 -5.17 23.28
C CYS A 265 -9.37 -6.35 22.32
N LEU A 266 -8.16 -6.58 21.81
CA LEU A 266 -7.90 -7.65 20.84
C LEU A 266 -7.87 -9.01 21.51
N GLY A 267 -7.32 -9.12 22.73
CA GLY A 267 -7.29 -10.38 23.47
C GLY A 267 -8.68 -10.95 23.78
N ALA A 268 -9.72 -10.11 23.79
CA ALA A 268 -11.10 -10.55 23.99
C ALA A 268 -11.76 -11.15 22.74
N ILE A 269 -11.23 -10.90 21.54
CA ILE A 269 -11.85 -11.30 20.26
C ILE A 269 -10.98 -12.22 19.41
N VAL A 270 -9.67 -12.21 19.64
CA VAL A 270 -8.71 -13.02 18.88
C VAL A 270 -8.85 -14.48 19.31
N SER A 271 -8.93 -15.39 18.32
CA SER A 271 -8.98 -16.83 18.57
C SER A 271 -7.75 -17.31 19.36
N PRO A 272 -7.87 -18.26 20.30
CA PRO A 272 -6.74 -18.80 21.07
C PRO A 272 -5.59 -19.37 20.22
N ASN A 273 -5.88 -19.78 18.98
CA ASN A 273 -4.88 -20.35 18.06
C ASN A 273 -4.06 -19.29 17.32
N VAL A 274 -4.46 -18.02 17.38
CA VAL A 274 -3.77 -16.91 16.74
C VAL A 274 -2.65 -16.41 17.65
N LYS A 275 -1.44 -16.28 17.10
CA LYS A 275 -0.31 -15.66 17.82
C LYS A 275 -0.52 -14.15 17.86
N LEU A 276 -1.01 -13.63 18.99
CA LEU A 276 -1.13 -12.19 19.24
C LEU A 276 0.16 -11.64 19.88
N CYS A 277 0.82 -10.71 19.20
CA CYS A 277 1.96 -9.95 19.70
C CYS A 277 1.61 -8.46 19.74
N VAL A 278 1.74 -7.80 20.89
CA VAL A 278 1.53 -6.36 21.02
C VAL A 278 2.74 -5.73 21.69
N MET A 279 3.46 -4.90 20.95
CA MET A 279 4.72 -4.26 21.33
C MET A 279 4.54 -2.78 21.64
#